data_AF-Q0V054-F1
#
_entry.id   AF-Q0V054-F1
#
_cell.length_a   1.000
_cell.length_b   1.000
_cell.length_c   1.000
_cell.angle_alpha   90.00
_cell.angle_beta   90.00
_cell.angle_gamma   90.00
#
_symmetry.space_group_name_H-M   'P 1'
#
loop_
_entity.id
_entity.type
_entity.pdbx_description
1 polymer ?
#
loop_
_entity_poly.entity_id
_entity_poly.type
_entity_poly.pdbx_seq_one_letter_code
_entity_poly.pdbx_strand_id
1 'polypeptide(L)'
;MGKFDMASRHRMTAPFQSKDAFLNFVKAPQGNEGHATIGDTKWSNKDLEPTPEEHRTWTWYNLPLYWFSNKFSLVGWNTGASLVTIGLTWQQSFVSACIGSFLAAIVVVLMARPGVKYHIGFPVLARSVMGMYGSYFFVFIRAIVCIIWYGIQTFYAGNLLSVMLRCIFGNSWKNFGNTLPVRANVNSKQLLTFFMAWLLEFPFVSDNACRMNK
;
A
#
# COMPACT_ATOMS: atom_id res chain seq x y z
N MET A 1 17.19 -4.18 28.52
CA MET A 1 18.40 -3.53 29.06
C MET A 1 19.49 -3.58 28.01
N GLY A 2 19.70 -2.49 27.26
CA GLY A 2 20.76 -2.40 26.25
C GLY A 2 22.09 -2.09 26.94
N LYS A 3 23.10 -2.93 26.73
CA LYS A 3 24.46 -2.64 27.19
C LYS A 3 25.03 -1.52 26.31
N PHE A 4 25.30 -0.36 26.89
CA PHE A 4 26.15 0.65 26.27
C PHE A 4 27.57 0.08 26.19
N ASP A 5 27.96 -0.42 25.02
CA ASP A 5 29.32 -0.82 24.73
C ASP A 5 30.16 0.45 24.51
N MET A 6 30.89 0.88 25.54
CA MET A 6 31.81 2.01 25.43
C MET A 6 32.96 1.63 24.49
N ALA A 7 33.04 2.32 23.35
CA ALA A 7 34.12 2.14 22.39
C ALA A 7 35.48 2.27 23.10
N SER A 8 36.23 1.17 23.15
CA SER A 8 37.61 1.10 23.67
C SER A 8 38.47 2.24 23.10
N ARG A 9 39.37 2.82 23.92
CA ARG A 9 40.30 3.90 23.50
C ARG A 9 41.05 3.54 22.21
N HIS A 10 41.35 2.26 22.01
CA HIS A 10 42.02 1.76 20.81
C HIS A 10 41.17 1.91 19.53
N ARG A 11 39.84 1.80 19.63
CA ARG A 11 38.90 2.00 18.51
C ARG A 11 38.78 3.48 18.12
N MET A 12 38.96 4.39 19.07
CA MET A 12 38.93 5.83 18.81
C MET A 12 40.22 6.36 18.18
N THR A 13 41.38 5.75 18.48
CA THR A 13 42.68 6.17 17.92
C THR A 13 43.03 5.47 16.61
N ALA A 14 42.47 4.29 16.33
CA ALA A 14 42.70 3.53 15.09
C ALA A 14 42.50 4.32 13.78
N PRO A 15 41.51 5.24 13.65
CA PRO A 15 41.33 6.03 12.44
C PRO A 15 42.43 7.06 12.16
N PHE A 16 43.19 7.46 13.17
CA PHE A 16 44.17 8.55 13.07
C PHE A 16 45.61 8.06 12.90
N GLN A 17 45.83 6.75 12.82
CA GLN A 17 47.18 6.19 12.69
C GLN A 17 47.73 6.22 11.26
N SER A 18 46.88 6.27 10.23
CA SER A 18 47.32 6.40 8.84
C SER A 18 46.29 7.09 7.96
N LYS A 19 46.75 7.68 6.83
CA LYS A 19 45.85 8.30 5.85
C LYS A 19 44.84 7.28 5.29
N ASP A 20 45.27 6.04 5.08
CA ASP A 20 44.41 4.97 4.57
C ASP A 20 43.40 4.48 5.62
N ALA A 21 43.79 4.43 6.90
CA ALA A 21 42.88 4.11 8.00
C ALA A 21 41.84 5.21 8.22
N PHE A 22 42.23 6.48 8.08
CA PHE A 22 41.31 7.61 8.13
C PHE A 22 40.33 7.58 6.94
N LEU A 23 40.83 7.33 5.73
CA LEU A 23 40.00 7.18 4.54
C LEU A 23 39.03 6.01 4.67
N ASN A 24 39.46 4.87 5.21
CA ASN A 24 38.59 3.72 5.46
C ASN A 24 37.60 3.95 6.61
N PHE A 25 37.91 4.84 7.55
CA PHE A 25 36.99 5.24 8.62
C PHE A 25 35.92 6.23 8.13
N VAL A 26 36.28 7.12 7.20
CA VAL A 26 35.34 8.08 6.58
C VAL A 26 34.47 7.42 5.52
N LYS A 27 34.99 6.39 4.83
CA LYS A 27 34.19 5.59 3.89
C LYS A 27 33.14 4.79 4.67
N ALA A 28 31.87 4.92 4.26
CA ALA A 28 30.82 4.06 4.78
C ALA A 28 31.18 2.59 4.49
N PRO A 29 30.91 1.65 5.43
CA PRO A 29 31.23 0.24 5.25
C PRO A 29 30.56 -0.27 3.98
N GLN A 30 31.37 -0.60 2.97
CA GLN A 30 30.91 -1.23 1.76
C GLN A 30 30.87 -2.75 2.02
N GLY A 31 29.67 -3.32 2.02
CA GLY A 31 29.51 -4.77 2.00
C GLY A 31 30.05 -5.33 0.69
N ASN A 32 30.65 -6.52 0.76
CA ASN A 32 31.04 -7.28 -0.42
C ASN A 32 29.80 -7.44 -1.33
N GLU A 33 29.96 -7.08 -2.61
CA GLU A 33 28.95 -7.17 -3.69
C GLU A 33 27.86 -6.09 -3.73
N GLY A 34 28.17 -4.83 -3.41
CA GLY A 34 27.23 -3.70 -3.65
C GLY A 34 25.98 -3.71 -2.74
N HIS A 35 25.78 -4.76 -1.97
CA HIS A 35 24.82 -4.87 -0.89
C HIS A 35 25.56 -4.70 0.43
N ALA A 36 25.72 -3.44 0.85
CA ALA A 36 25.96 -3.21 2.25
C ALA A 36 24.74 -3.71 3.02
N THR A 37 24.90 -4.71 3.88
CA THR A 37 23.92 -5.00 4.94
C THR A 37 23.94 -3.80 5.88
N ILE A 38 23.24 -2.74 5.52
CA ILE A 38 23.20 -1.49 6.27
C ILE A 38 22.26 -1.71 7.46
N GLY A 39 22.83 -2.06 8.61
CA GLY A 39 22.20 -1.91 9.91
C GLY A 39 21.96 -3.20 10.69
N ASP A 40 21.68 -3.00 11.98
CA ASP A 40 21.19 -4.02 12.91
C ASP A 40 20.11 -4.89 12.25
N THR A 41 20.19 -6.22 12.38
CA THR A 41 19.20 -7.19 11.86
C THR A 41 17.76 -6.91 12.33
N LYS A 42 17.61 -6.09 13.38
CA LYS A 42 16.33 -5.61 13.90
C LYS A 42 15.63 -4.60 12.98
N TRP A 43 16.37 -3.83 12.17
CA TRP A 43 15.84 -2.64 11.47
C TRP A 43 15.96 -2.69 9.95
N SER A 44 16.81 -3.55 9.40
CA SER A 44 16.89 -3.80 7.95
C SER A 44 16.22 -5.12 7.58
N ASN A 45 15.43 -5.11 6.51
CA ASN A 45 14.88 -6.29 5.86
C ASN A 45 14.97 -6.08 4.35
N LYS A 46 15.05 -7.16 3.56
CA LYS A 46 15.13 -7.11 2.10
C LYS A 46 14.01 -6.27 1.47
N ASP A 47 12.81 -6.30 2.05
CA ASP A 47 11.65 -5.53 1.56
C ASP A 47 11.70 -4.04 1.92
N LEU A 48 12.57 -3.64 2.85
CA LEU A 48 12.75 -2.27 3.32
C LEU A 48 13.95 -1.58 2.67
N GLU A 49 14.84 -2.35 2.06
CA GLU A 49 16.01 -1.83 1.36
C GLU A 49 15.60 -1.11 0.07
N PRO A 50 16.38 -0.11 -0.38
CA PRO A 50 16.10 0.58 -1.64
C PRO A 50 16.04 -0.39 -2.81
N THR A 51 15.09 -0.20 -3.72
CA THR A 51 14.94 -1.09 -4.87
C THR A 51 16.17 -1.02 -5.79
N PRO A 52 16.82 -2.18 -6.09
CA PRO A 52 17.96 -2.25 -7.00
C PRO A 52 17.59 -1.76 -8.40
N GLU A 53 18.57 -1.28 -9.16
CA GLU A 53 18.32 -0.73 -10.50
C GLU A 53 17.68 -1.74 -11.45
N GLU A 54 18.06 -3.02 -11.31
CA GLU A 54 17.55 -4.14 -12.12
C GLU A 54 16.04 -4.37 -11.93
N HIS A 55 15.48 -4.05 -10.77
CA HIS A 55 14.06 -4.23 -10.47
C HIS A 55 13.20 -2.99 -10.74
N ARG A 56 13.77 -1.92 -11.33
CA ARG A 56 13.06 -0.68 -11.66
C ARG A 56 12.37 -0.79 -13.03
N THR A 57 11.37 -1.66 -13.12
CA THR A 57 10.64 -1.94 -14.37
C THR A 57 9.55 -0.89 -14.71
N TRP A 58 9.31 0.06 -13.80
CA TRP A 58 8.27 1.08 -13.97
C TRP A 58 8.70 2.21 -14.90
N THR A 59 8.07 2.31 -16.07
CA THR A 59 8.26 3.42 -17.02
C THR A 59 7.22 4.53 -16.77
N TRP A 60 7.43 5.72 -17.35
CA TRP A 60 6.54 6.89 -17.20
C TRP A 60 5.06 6.62 -17.51
N TYR A 61 4.76 5.68 -18.42
CA TYR A 61 3.39 5.33 -18.80
C TYR A 61 2.69 4.39 -17.80
N ASN A 62 3.44 3.67 -16.96
CA ASN A 62 2.86 2.76 -15.96
C ASN A 62 2.11 3.53 -14.86
N LEU A 63 2.60 4.72 -14.50
CA LEU A 63 1.97 5.56 -13.48
C LEU A 63 0.55 6.02 -13.86
N PRO A 64 0.31 6.66 -15.02
CA PRO A 64 -1.05 7.06 -15.40
C PRO A 64 -1.97 5.85 -15.64
N LEU A 65 -1.46 4.74 -16.20
CA LEU A 65 -2.25 3.52 -16.39
C LEU A 65 -2.70 2.91 -15.05
N TYR A 66 -1.81 2.88 -14.05
CA TYR A 66 -2.14 2.42 -12.70
C TYR A 66 -3.26 3.28 -12.08
N TRP A 67 -3.15 4.61 -12.17
CA TRP A 67 -4.18 5.50 -11.63
C TRP A 67 -5.51 5.36 -12.36
N PHE A 68 -5.47 5.21 -13.68
CA PHE A 68 -6.67 4.96 -14.49
C PHE A 68 -7.36 3.67 -14.04
N SER A 69 -6.62 2.56 -13.94
CA SER A 69 -7.13 1.27 -13.45
C SER A 69 -7.79 1.39 -12.06
N ASN A 70 -7.15 2.11 -11.12
CA ASN A 70 -7.70 2.33 -9.79
C ASN A 70 -9.00 3.15 -9.78
N LYS A 71 -9.15 4.12 -10.71
CA LYS A 71 -10.39 4.91 -10.86
C LYS A 71 -11.51 4.12 -11.53
N PHE A 72 -11.20 3.10 -12.32
CA PHE A 72 -12.16 2.12 -12.85
C PHE A 72 -12.57 1.10 -11.78
N SER A 73 -13.08 1.61 -10.66
CA SER A 73 -13.65 0.80 -9.58
C SER A 73 -15.08 1.23 -9.28
N LEU A 74 -15.88 0.30 -8.74
CA LEU A 74 -17.27 0.54 -8.33
C LEU A 74 -17.39 1.73 -7.35
N VAL A 75 -16.39 1.91 -6.49
CA VAL A 75 -16.30 3.06 -5.57
C VAL A 75 -16.19 4.37 -6.35
N GLY A 76 -15.36 4.42 -7.40
CA GLY A 76 -15.23 5.60 -8.25
C GLY A 76 -16.55 5.97 -8.91
N TRP A 77 -17.29 4.96 -9.41
CA TRP A 77 -18.61 5.18 -10.03
C TRP A 77 -19.66 5.63 -9.01
N ASN A 78 -19.66 5.04 -7.81
CA ASN A 78 -20.57 5.43 -6.72
C ASN A 78 -20.32 6.89 -6.28
N THR A 79 -19.07 7.33 -6.28
CA THR A 79 -18.72 8.71 -5.93
C THR A 79 -19.34 9.70 -6.92
N GLY A 80 -19.29 9.41 -8.22
CA GLY A 80 -19.96 10.22 -9.25
C GLY A 80 -21.49 10.21 -9.09
N ALA A 81 -22.09 9.04 -8.85
CA ALA A 81 -23.53 8.91 -8.65
C ALA A 81 -24.02 9.69 -7.41
N SER A 82 -23.23 9.69 -6.34
CA SER A 82 -23.54 10.42 -5.10
C SER A 82 -23.60 11.93 -5.33
N LEU A 83 -22.69 12.50 -6.12
CA LEU A 83 -22.70 13.93 -6.45
C LEU A 83 -23.97 14.36 -7.19
N VAL A 84 -24.45 13.52 -8.12
CA VAL A 84 -25.71 13.79 -8.84
C VAL A 84 -26.91 13.65 -7.91
N THR A 85 -26.86 12.70 -6.97
CA THR A 85 -27.94 12.47 -6.00
C THR A 85 -28.11 13.63 -5.01
N ILE A 86 -27.02 14.36 -4.71
CA ILE A 86 -27.04 15.57 -3.86
C ILE A 86 -27.75 16.75 -4.56
N GLY A 87 -28.06 16.64 -5.86
CA GLY A 87 -28.84 17.63 -6.62
C GLY A 87 -28.00 18.49 -7.57
N LEU A 88 -26.72 18.17 -7.78
CA LEU A 88 -25.90 18.84 -8.79
C LEU A 88 -26.25 18.33 -10.19
N THR A 89 -26.37 19.25 -11.15
CA THR A 89 -26.44 18.92 -12.58
C THR A 89 -25.20 18.13 -12.99
N TRP A 90 -25.35 17.15 -13.89
CA TRP A 90 -24.25 16.29 -14.33
C TRP A 90 -22.99 17.07 -14.78
N GLN A 91 -23.16 18.24 -15.41
CA GLN A 91 -22.07 19.11 -15.83
C GLN A 91 -21.29 19.69 -14.63
N GLN A 92 -22.00 20.12 -13.59
CA GLN A 92 -21.38 20.68 -12.37
C GLN A 92 -20.70 19.57 -11.56
N SER A 93 -21.31 18.38 -11.46
CA SER A 93 -20.70 17.20 -10.84
C SER A 93 -19.42 16.78 -11.55
N PHE A 94 -19.39 16.85 -12.88
CA PHE A 94 -18.19 16.53 -13.67
C PHE A 94 -17.07 17.54 -13.42
N VAL A 95 -17.36 18.84 -13.52
CA VAL A 95 -16.36 19.91 -13.32
C VAL A 95 -15.79 19.87 -11.89
N SER A 96 -16.64 19.70 -10.88
CA SER A 96 -16.19 19.59 -9.48
C SER A 96 -15.32 18.34 -9.24
N ALA A 97 -15.66 17.19 -9.84
CA ALA A 97 -14.85 15.99 -9.77
C ALA A 97 -13.48 16.16 -10.46
N CYS A 98 -13.43 16.87 -11.60
CA CYS A 98 -12.18 17.21 -12.28
C CYS A 98 -11.29 18.12 -11.41
N ILE A 99 -11.86 19.18 -10.82
CA ILE A 99 -11.12 20.11 -9.96
C ILE A 99 -10.58 19.38 -8.72
N GLY A 100 -11.41 18.59 -8.05
CA GLY A 100 -11.01 17.80 -6.89
C GLY A 100 -9.91 16.79 -7.21
N SER A 101 -10.02 16.10 -8.35
CA SER A 101 -9.00 15.15 -8.82
C SER A 101 -7.70 15.84 -9.20
N PHE A 102 -7.76 17.04 -9.80
CA PHE A 102 -6.58 17.82 -10.15
C PHE A 102 -5.83 18.31 -8.90
N LEU A 103 -6.55 18.84 -7.91
CA LEU A 103 -5.95 19.25 -6.63
C LEU A 103 -5.31 18.06 -5.89
N ALA A 104 -6.00 16.93 -5.86
CA ALA A 104 -5.47 15.70 -5.29
C ALA A 104 -4.20 15.22 -6.04
N ALA A 105 -4.17 15.33 -7.37
CA ALA A 105 -3.03 14.95 -8.17
C ALA A 105 -1.77 15.77 -7.81
N ILE A 106 -1.91 17.08 -7.57
CA ILE A 106 -0.79 17.93 -7.13
C ILE A 106 -0.19 17.39 -5.82
N VAL A 107 -1.03 17.12 -4.82
CA VAL A 107 -0.59 16.60 -3.52
C VAL A 107 0.09 15.24 -3.67
N VAL A 108 -0.50 14.34 -4.47
CA VAL A 108 0.06 13.00 -4.73
C VAL A 108 1.43 13.10 -5.38
N VAL A 109 1.60 13.96 -6.39
CA VAL A 109 2.89 14.15 -7.08
C VAL A 109 3.94 14.68 -6.11
N LEU A 110 3.60 15.66 -5.26
CA LEU A 110 4.52 16.18 -4.25
C LEU A 110 4.97 15.10 -3.26
N MET A 111 4.04 14.26 -2.80
CA MET A 111 4.32 13.13 -1.91
C MET A 111 5.09 12.00 -2.60
N ALA A 112 4.96 11.82 -3.91
CA ALA A 112 5.64 10.78 -4.67
C ALA A 112 7.13 11.10 -4.93
N ARG A 113 7.53 12.39 -4.95
CA ARG A 113 8.94 12.80 -5.22
C ARG A 113 9.99 12.09 -4.37
N PRO A 114 9.89 12.02 -3.03
CA PRO A 114 10.89 11.32 -2.23
C PRO A 114 10.94 9.81 -2.52
N GLY A 115 9.80 9.18 -2.80
CA GLY A 115 9.74 7.76 -3.17
C GLY A 115 10.46 7.47 -4.49
N VAL A 116 10.28 8.33 -5.50
CA VAL A 116 10.94 8.19 -6.81
C VAL A 116 12.42 8.54 -6.75
N LYS A 117 12.84 9.53 -5.95
CA LYS A 117 14.25 9.91 -5.88
C LYS A 117 15.08 8.88 -5.10
N TYR A 118 14.60 8.45 -3.95
CA TYR A 118 15.35 7.57 -3.05
C TYR A 118 15.01 6.09 -3.20
N HIS A 119 13.98 5.76 -3.99
CA HIS A 119 13.57 4.36 -4.26
C HIS A 119 13.27 3.57 -2.98
N ILE A 120 12.70 4.26 -1.98
CA ILE A 120 12.36 3.72 -0.66
C ILE A 120 10.84 3.70 -0.45
N GLY A 121 10.37 2.72 0.32
CA GLY A 121 8.96 2.61 0.71
C GLY A 121 8.52 3.64 1.75
N PHE A 122 7.20 3.82 1.85
CA PHE A 122 6.57 4.71 2.84
C PHE A 122 7.02 4.46 4.29
N PRO A 123 7.19 3.22 4.79
CA PRO A 123 7.64 2.98 6.17
C PRO A 123 9.04 3.53 6.45
N VAL A 124 9.93 3.52 5.47
CA VAL A 124 11.29 4.07 5.59
C VAL A 124 11.25 5.59 5.60
N LEU A 125 10.43 6.19 4.73
CA LEU A 125 10.22 7.64 4.72
C LEU A 125 9.59 8.13 6.04
N ALA A 126 8.66 7.38 6.63
CA ALA A 126 8.06 7.73 7.91
C ALA A 126 9.08 7.75 9.07
N ARG A 127 10.13 6.92 9.00
CA ARG A 127 11.22 6.90 10.00
C ARG A 127 12.10 8.14 9.96
N SER A 128 12.29 8.75 8.79
CA SER A 128 13.11 9.97 8.69
C SER A 128 12.42 11.18 9.32
N VAL A 129 11.09 11.21 9.35
CA VAL A 129 10.31 12.31 9.92
C VAL A 129 10.00 12.09 11.40
N MET A 130 9.52 10.89 11.77
CA MET A 130 8.98 10.63 13.12
C MET A 130 9.92 9.80 14.01
N GLY A 131 11.11 9.47 13.52
CA GLY A 131 12.07 8.60 14.20
C GLY A 131 11.73 7.11 14.12
N MET A 132 12.61 6.27 14.68
CA MET A 132 12.52 4.81 14.58
C MET A 132 11.25 4.26 15.25
N TYR A 133 11.00 4.64 16.52
CA TYR A 133 9.85 4.15 17.27
C TYR A 133 8.54 4.85 16.91
N GLY A 134 8.58 6.15 16.58
CA GLY A 134 7.39 6.92 16.19
C GLY A 134 6.77 6.47 14.87
N SER A 135 7.58 5.93 13.95
CA SER A 135 7.09 5.44 12.65
C SER A 135 6.05 4.32 12.75
N TYR A 136 6.12 3.46 13.78
CA TYR A 136 5.19 2.34 13.95
C TYR A 136 3.74 2.78 14.12
N PHE A 137 3.50 3.90 14.79
CA PHE A 137 2.16 4.43 14.98
C PHE A 137 1.51 4.83 13.65
N PHE A 138 2.24 5.50 12.76
CA PHE A 138 1.74 5.90 11.45
C PHE A 138 1.54 4.72 10.51
N VAL A 139 2.46 3.75 10.55
CA VAL A 139 2.32 2.50 9.79
C VAL A 139 1.08 1.74 10.25
N PHE A 140 0.82 1.69 11.56
CA PHE A 140 -0.38 1.04 12.12
C PHE A 140 -1.68 1.72 11.69
N ILE A 141 -1.78 3.05 11.79
CA ILE A 141 -2.96 3.79 11.31
C ILE A 141 -3.18 3.53 9.81
N ARG A 142 -2.10 3.55 9.03
CA ARG A 142 -2.17 3.27 7.59
C ARG A 142 -2.66 1.85 7.32
N ALA A 143 -2.21 0.87 8.09
CA ALA A 143 -2.66 -0.52 7.99
C ALA A 143 -4.16 -0.66 8.28
N ILE A 144 -4.68 0.01 9.32
CA ILE A 144 -6.12 0.04 9.62
C ILE A 144 -6.91 0.58 8.42
N VAL A 145 -6.46 1.70 7.85
CA VAL A 145 -7.11 2.29 6.67
C VAL A 145 -7.11 1.30 5.50
N CYS A 146 -6.00 0.60 5.25
CA CYS A 146 -5.92 -0.42 4.21
C CYS A 146 -6.90 -1.59 4.46
N ILE A 147 -7.05 -2.05 5.71
CA ILE A 147 -8.00 -3.12 6.07
C ILE A 147 -9.44 -2.68 5.82
N ILE A 148 -9.79 -1.45 6.19
CA ILE A 148 -11.13 -0.88 5.96
C ILE A 148 -11.41 -0.81 4.45
N TRP A 149 -10.45 -0.28 3.68
CA TRP A 149 -10.59 -0.19 2.22
C TRP A 149 -10.71 -1.56 1.56
N TYR A 150 -9.92 -2.53 2.01
CA TYR A 150 -10.04 -3.91 1.56
C TYR A 150 -11.45 -4.46 1.80
N GLY A 151 -11.98 -4.30 3.02
CA GLY A 151 -13.35 -4.73 3.35
C GLY A 151 -14.43 -4.09 2.48
N ILE A 152 -14.31 -2.79 2.19
CA ILE A 152 -15.25 -2.08 1.30
C ILE A 152 -15.18 -2.64 -0.12
N GLN A 153 -13.99 -2.89 -0.66
CA GLN A 153 -13.82 -3.42 -2.01
C GLN A 153 -14.35 -4.86 -2.13
N THR A 154 -14.04 -5.72 -1.16
CA THR A 154 -14.57 -7.10 -1.11
C THR A 154 -16.09 -7.11 -0.94
N PHE A 155 -16.67 -6.13 -0.24
CA PHE A 155 -18.14 -5.96 -0.17
C PHE A 155 -18.76 -5.65 -1.53
N TYR A 156 -18.16 -4.74 -2.31
CA TYR A 156 -18.62 -4.48 -3.67
C TYR A 156 -18.44 -5.69 -4.59
N ALA A 157 -17.33 -6.41 -4.48
CA ALA A 157 -17.09 -7.66 -5.20
C ALA A 157 -18.14 -8.72 -4.85
N GLY A 158 -18.49 -8.87 -3.57
CA GLY A 158 -19.53 -9.79 -3.11
C GLY A 158 -20.93 -9.42 -3.65
N ASN A 159 -21.25 -8.14 -3.80
CA ASN A 159 -22.51 -7.73 -4.45
C ASN A 159 -22.52 -8.08 -5.94
N LEU A 160 -21.40 -7.87 -6.64
CA LEU A 160 -21.28 -8.27 -8.05
C LEU A 160 -21.40 -9.79 -8.20
N LEU A 161 -20.75 -10.56 -7.34
CA LEU A 161 -20.85 -12.01 -7.32
C LEU A 161 -22.30 -12.48 -7.08
N SER A 162 -23.05 -11.81 -6.21
CA SER A 162 -24.47 -12.09 -6.01
C SER A 162 -25.31 -11.86 -7.27
N VAL A 163 -25.00 -10.82 -8.06
CA VAL A 163 -25.64 -10.59 -9.35
C VAL A 163 -25.25 -11.69 -10.36
N MET A 164 -23.98 -12.09 -10.42
CA MET A 164 -23.53 -13.19 -11.28
C MET A 164 -24.23 -14.52 -10.92
N LEU A 165 -24.30 -14.86 -9.64
CA LEU A 165 -25.00 -16.05 -9.16
C LEU A 165 -26.50 -16.00 -9.45
N ARG A 166 -27.11 -14.80 -9.40
CA ARG A 166 -28.49 -14.61 -9.85
C ARG A 166 -28.67 -14.90 -11.34
N CYS A 167 -27.70 -14.52 -12.17
CA CYS A 167 -27.76 -14.81 -13.62
C CYS A 167 -27.59 -16.31 -13.92
N ILE A 168 -26.76 -17.02 -13.14
CA ILE A 168 -26.51 -18.46 -13.34
C ILE A 168 -27.63 -19.33 -12.77
N PHE A 169 -28.04 -19.08 -11.52
CA PHE A 169 -28.99 -19.92 -10.78
C PHE A 169 -30.43 -19.37 -10.75
N GLY A 170 -30.67 -18.21 -11.37
CA GLY A 170 -32.00 -17.65 -11.58
C GLY A 170 -32.82 -17.48 -10.30
N ASN A 171 -34.04 -18.03 -10.31
CA ASN A 171 -34.98 -17.94 -9.19
C ASN A 171 -34.51 -18.65 -7.91
N SER A 172 -33.65 -19.66 -8.02
CA SER A 172 -33.13 -20.39 -6.84
C SER A 172 -32.30 -19.47 -5.94
N TRP A 173 -31.50 -18.58 -6.54
CA TRP A 173 -30.71 -17.60 -5.79
C TRP A 173 -31.57 -16.46 -5.22
N LYS A 174 -32.58 -16.01 -5.98
CA LYS A 174 -33.53 -14.97 -5.53
C LYS A 174 -34.37 -15.42 -4.33
N ASN A 175 -34.67 -16.72 -4.23
CA ASN A 175 -35.48 -17.29 -3.15
C ASN A 175 -34.69 -17.81 -1.94
N PHE A 176 -33.36 -17.70 -1.93
CA PHE A 176 -32.55 -18.06 -0.76
C PHE A 176 -33.06 -17.32 0.49
N GLY A 177 -33.39 -18.04 1.55
CA GLY A 177 -33.97 -17.48 2.77
C GLY A 177 -32.97 -16.63 3.55
N ASN A 178 -33.44 -15.53 4.13
CA ASN A 178 -32.61 -14.77 5.07
C ASN A 178 -32.77 -15.38 6.46
N THR A 179 -31.70 -15.97 7.00
CA THR A 179 -31.65 -16.52 8.36
C THR A 179 -31.19 -15.48 9.40
N LEU A 180 -30.79 -14.29 8.96
CA LEU A 180 -30.34 -13.19 9.83
C LEU A 180 -31.50 -12.28 10.25
N PRO A 181 -31.49 -11.76 11.50
CA PRO A 181 -32.49 -10.83 11.99
C PRO A 181 -32.44 -9.50 11.23
N VAL A 182 -33.60 -8.89 10.97
CA VAL A 182 -33.74 -7.64 10.18
C VAL A 182 -32.92 -6.47 10.74
N ARG A 183 -32.59 -6.48 12.04
CA ARG A 183 -31.74 -5.47 12.69
C ARG A 183 -30.29 -5.47 12.22
N ALA A 184 -29.83 -6.54 11.54
CA ALA A 184 -28.44 -6.67 11.12
C ALA A 184 -28.08 -5.82 9.89
N ASN A 185 -29.05 -5.18 9.20
CA ASN A 185 -28.86 -4.43 7.95
C ASN A 185 -28.12 -5.19 6.82
N VAL A 186 -27.79 -6.46 7.02
CA VAL A 186 -27.03 -7.33 6.10
C VAL A 186 -27.84 -8.60 5.88
N ASN A 187 -27.97 -8.99 4.61
CA ASN A 187 -28.70 -10.19 4.21
C ASN A 187 -27.78 -11.42 4.20
N SER A 188 -28.32 -12.60 4.50
CA SER A 188 -27.56 -13.87 4.52
C SER A 188 -26.87 -14.15 3.18
N LYS A 189 -27.48 -13.72 2.08
CA LYS A 189 -26.90 -13.81 0.73
C LYS A 189 -25.66 -12.94 0.56
N GLN A 190 -25.69 -11.72 1.09
CA GLN A 190 -24.57 -10.78 0.97
C GLN A 190 -23.38 -11.24 1.81
N LEU A 191 -23.64 -11.82 2.99
CA LEU A 191 -22.59 -12.41 3.81
C LEU A 191 -21.95 -13.61 3.11
N LEU A 192 -22.76 -14.50 2.54
CA LEU A 192 -22.27 -15.65 1.78
C LEU A 192 -21.41 -15.22 0.59
N THR A 193 -21.88 -14.27 -0.23
CA THR A 193 -21.11 -13.81 -1.40
C THR A 193 -19.89 -12.98 -1.03
N PHE A 194 -19.92 -12.29 0.11
CA PHE A 194 -18.74 -11.64 0.67
C PHE A 194 -17.65 -12.67 0.99
N PHE A 195 -17.98 -13.74 1.71
CA PHE A 195 -17.01 -14.79 2.03
C PHE A 195 -16.53 -15.54 0.78
N MET A 196 -17.41 -15.78 -0.19
CA MET A 196 -17.00 -16.40 -1.47
C MET A 196 -16.05 -15.49 -2.25
N ALA A 197 -16.32 -14.19 -2.35
CA ALA A 197 -15.44 -13.23 -3.00
C ALA A 197 -14.08 -13.14 -2.26
N TRP A 198 -14.11 -13.10 -0.94
CA TRP A 198 -12.91 -13.11 -0.10
C TRP A 198 -12.05 -14.36 -0.32
N LEU A 199 -12.67 -15.54 -0.37
CA LEU A 199 -11.97 -16.81 -0.67
C LEU A 199 -11.40 -16.85 -2.09
N LEU A 200 -12.12 -16.28 -3.06
CA LEU A 200 -11.65 -16.18 -4.45
C LEU A 200 -10.43 -15.26 -4.56
N GLU A 201 -10.35 -14.21 -3.74
CA GLU A 201 -9.24 -13.23 -3.76
C GLU A 201 -7.92 -13.79 -3.22
N PHE A 202 -7.96 -14.70 -2.23
CA PHE A 202 -6.76 -15.29 -1.62
C PHE A 202 -5.69 -15.83 -2.57
N PRO A 203 -6.02 -16.71 -3.54
CA PRO A 203 -5.02 -17.27 -4.44
C PRO A 203 -4.30 -16.19 -5.26
N PHE A 204 -5.00 -15.10 -5.62
CA PHE A 204 -4.40 -14.00 -6.37
C PHE A 204 -3.41 -13.19 -5.52
N VAL A 205 -3.59 -13.15 -4.19
CA VAL A 205 -2.66 -12.48 -3.27
C VAL A 205 -1.40 -13.33 -3.05
N SER A 206 -1.54 -14.65 -2.91
CA SER A 206 -0.40 -15.54 -2.66
C SER A 206 0.53 -15.70 -3.86
N ASP A 207 -0.02 -15.78 -5.07
CA ASP A 207 0.79 -16.00 -6.29
C ASP A 207 1.53 -14.74 -6.76
N ASN A 208 0.91 -13.56 -6.62
CA ASN A 208 1.53 -12.32 -7.09
C ASN A 208 2.69 -11.84 -6.21
N ALA A 209 2.69 -12.16 -4.92
CA ALA A 209 3.81 -11.84 -4.03
C ALA A 209 5.12 -12.53 -4.49
N CYS A 210 5.03 -13.73 -5.08
CA CYS A 210 6.19 -14.47 -5.57
C CYS A 210 6.64 -14.02 -6.98
N ARG A 211 5.69 -13.56 -7.82
CA ARG A 211 5.96 -13.18 -9.22
C ARG A 211 6.44 -11.74 -9.42
N MET A 212 6.14 -10.81 -8.50
CA MET A 212 6.62 -9.41 -8.59
C MET A 212 8.07 -9.23 -8.12
N ASN A 213 8.71 -10.27 -7.60
CA ASN A 213 10.11 -10.28 -7.16
C ASN A 213 11.06 -10.87 -8.23
N LYS A 214 10.62 -10.91 -9.49
CA LYS A 214 11.44 -11.30 -10.64
C LYS A 214 11.33 -10.24 -11.73
#